data_AF-A0A965K2E1-F1
#
_entry.id   AF-A0A965K2E1-F1
#
_cell.length_a   1.000
_cell.length_b   1.000
_cell.length_c   1.000
_cell.angle_alpha   90.00
_cell.angle_beta   90.00
_cell.angle_gamma   90.00
#
_symmetry.space_group_name_H-M   'P 1'
#
loop_
_entity.id
_entity.type
_entity.pdbx_description
1 polymer ?
#
loop_
_entity_poly.entity_id
_entity_poly.type
_entity_poly.pdbx_seq_one_letter_code
_entity_poly.pdbx_strand_id
1 'polypeptide(L)' 'MSFPIEKTDAQWRDELSEDRFAVLREAATEPPFTGALLHVDGQGT' A
#
# COMPACT_ATOMS: atom_id res chain seq x y z
N MET A 1 0.74 15.50 -14.95
CA MET A 1 1.44 14.20 -15.07
C MET A 1 0.39 13.18 -15.41
N SER A 2 0.60 12.36 -16.44
CA SER A 2 -0.27 11.22 -16.73
C SER A 2 0.53 9.95 -16.47
N PHE A 3 -0.06 9.04 -15.72
CA PHE A 3 0.54 7.75 -15.39
C PHE A 3 -0.24 6.66 -16.13
N PRO A 4 0.38 5.52 -16.47
CA PRO A 4 -0.33 4.41 -17.11
C PRO A 4 -1.52 3.87 -16.30
N ILE A 5 -1.54 4.13 -14.99
CA ILE A 5 -2.67 3.83 -14.10
C ILE A 5 -3.16 5.13 -13.49
N GLU A 6 -4.40 5.49 -13.81
CA GLU A 6 -5.14 6.60 -13.23
C GLU A 6 -6.41 6.04 -12.59
N LYS A 7 -6.58 6.31 -11.29
CA LYS A 7 -7.71 5.87 -10.47
C LYS A 7 -8.05 6.96 -9.47
N THR A 8 -9.32 7.11 -9.18
CA THR A 8 -9.79 8.02 -8.14
C THR A 8 -9.48 7.48 -6.75
N ASP A 9 -9.51 8.34 -5.74
CA ASP A 9 -9.34 7.91 -4.35
C ASP A 9 -10.41 6.90 -3.92
N ALA A 10 -11.64 7.01 -4.43
CA ALA A 10 -12.70 6.04 -4.16
C ALA A 10 -12.35 4.65 -4.70
N GLN A 11 -11.87 4.58 -5.95
CA GLN A 11 -11.43 3.31 -6.55
C GLN A 11 -10.25 2.71 -5.78
N TRP A 12 -9.33 3.54 -5.27
CA TRP A 12 -8.23 3.06 -4.43
C TRP A 12 -8.70 2.58 -3.06
N ARG A 13 -9.67 3.25 -2.43
CA ARG A 13 -10.25 2.81 -1.15
C ARG A 13 -11.05 1.52 -1.28
N ASP A 14 -11.60 1.22 -2.46
CA ASP A 14 -12.25 -0.07 -2.75
C ASP A 14 -11.24 -1.22 -2.90
N GLU A 15 -10.04 -0.95 -3.42
CA GLU A 15 -9.00 -1.98 -3.67
C GLU A 15 -8.01 -2.18 -2.52
N LEU A 16 -7.78 -1.14 -1.71
CA LEU A 16 -6.80 -1.13 -0.63
C LEU A 16 -7.50 -1.21 0.72
N SER A 17 -6.88 -1.93 1.66
CA SER A 17 -7.23 -1.75 3.07
C SER A 17 -6.89 -0.32 3.52
N GLU A 18 -7.55 0.15 4.58
CA GLU A 18 -7.36 1.51 5.12
C GLU A 18 -5.87 1.80 5.40
N ASP A 19 -5.16 0.88 6.06
CA ASP A 19 -3.73 1.03 6.35
C ASP A 19 -2.87 1.18 5.09
N ARG A 20 -3.18 0.41 4.04
CA ARG A 20 -2.43 0.48 2.76
C ARG A 20 -2.73 1.77 2.02
N PHE A 21 -3.97 2.26 2.08
CA PHE A 21 -4.33 3.56 1.51
C PHE A 21 -3.56 4.68 2.23
N ALA A 22 -3.56 4.70 3.56
CA ALA A 22 -2.85 5.70 4.34
C ALA A 22 -1.36 5.75 3.98
N VAL A 23 -0.69 4.60 3.88
CA VAL A 23 0.74 4.54 3.51
C VAL A 23 0.98 4.96 2.05
N LEU A 24 0.24 4.38 1.09
CA LEU A 24 0.52 4.55 -0.35
C LEU A 24 -0.02 5.85 -0.96
N ARG A 25 -1.01 6.49 -0.32
CA ARG A 25 -1.70 7.69 -0.84
C ARG A 25 -1.60 8.89 0.09
N GLU A 26 -1.62 8.67 1.40
CA GLU A 26 -1.56 9.75 2.40
C GLU A 26 -0.15 9.92 3.00
N ALA A 27 0.83 9.16 2.47
CA ALA A 27 2.23 9.18 2.92
C ALA A 27 2.41 8.89 4.42
N ALA A 28 1.52 8.09 5.00
CA ALA A 28 1.69 7.57 6.35
C ALA A 28 2.82 6.54 6.42
N THR A 29 3.26 6.25 7.65
CA THR A 29 4.23 5.19 7.95
C THR A 29 3.53 4.10 8.73
N GLU A 30 3.74 2.83 8.36
CA GLU A 30 3.22 1.71 9.15
C GLU A 30 3.84 1.68 10.56
N PRO A 31 3.11 1.20 11.58
CA PRO A 31 3.67 1.00 12.90
C PRO A 31 4.89 0.06 12.88
N PRO A 32 5.80 0.18 13.84
CA PRO A 32 6.99 -0.67 13.87
C PRO A 32 6.59 -2.14 13.97
N PHE A 33 7.25 -2.95 13.15
CA PHE A 33 7.14 -4.41 13.12
C PHE A 33 5.77 -4.97 12.67
N THR A 34 4.96 -4.22 11.92
CA THR A 34 3.64 -4.70 11.43
C THR A 34 3.61 -5.14 9.98
N GLY A 35 4.68 -4.89 9.22
CA GLY A 35 4.72 -5.24 7.79
C GLY A 35 4.52 -6.73 7.54
N ALA A 36 3.59 -7.09 6.66
CA ALA A 36 3.29 -8.49 6.32
C ALA A 36 4.50 -9.25 5.72
N LEU A 37 5.49 -8.51 5.22
CA LEU A 37 6.73 -9.06 4.65
C LEU A 37 7.96 -8.88 5.56
N LEU A 38 7.77 -8.52 6.83
CA LEU A 38 8.87 -8.28 7.77
C LEU A 38 9.66 -9.54 8.13
N HIS A 39 8.97 -10.69 8.21
CA HIS A 39 9.53 -11.96 8.63
C HIS A 39 9.23 -13.06 7.60
N VAL A 40 9.80 -12.91 6.41
CA VAL A 40 9.63 -13.88 5.32
C VAL A 40 11.00 -14.34 4.83
N ASP A 41 11.22 -15.65 4.91
CA ASP A 41 12.45 -16.30 4.43
C ASP A 41 12.25 -16.99 3.07
N GLY A 42 11.12 -16.71 2.42
CA GLY A 42 10.79 -17.23 1.10
C GLY A 42 11.73 -16.68 0.01
N GLN A 43 11.86 -17.42 -1.08
CA GLN A 43 12.58 -16.93 -2.26
C GLN A 43 11.80 -15.78 -2.91
N GLY A 44 12.50 -14.69 -3.24
CA GLY A 44 11.93 -13.54 -3.93
C GLY A 44 11.61 -13.82 -5.40
N THR A 45 10.93 -12.87 -6.04
CA THR A 45 10.55 -12.88 -7.46
C THR A 45 11.01 -11.62 -8.15
#